data_AF-A0A5Q5ARM8-F1
#
_entry.id   AF-A0A5Q5ARM8-F1
#
_cell.length_a   1.000
_cell.length_b   1.000
_cell.length_c   1.000
_cell.angle_alpha   90.00
_cell.angle_beta   90.00
_cell.angle_gamma   90.00
#
_symmetry.space_group_name_H-M   'P 1'
#
loop_
_entity.id
_entity.type
_entity.pdbx_description
1 polymer ?
#
loop_
_entity_poly.entity_id
_entity_poly.type
_entity_poly.pdbx_seq_one_letter_code
_entity_poly.pdbx_strand_id
1 'polypeptide(L)'
;LKEWGKYNCKLLKEKEKSLIKECAVNKRKTDCSRKCNNECYTYRNFINRQKYEINKLGKNYVKVIRYNIFNRKIIPPNNALDFIKLNCSECNDVNFKTLFEFEYGKYEEKCMCQSYIDLKIQFKNHGICLFNAQTDTVSSDKRFCVEKKESKPWQCDKNSFEKVHAEGVCVSPRRQAFCLGNLSYLLSDDIYKVHNSQLLIEILMASKQEGKFLWKKHGITFYNNYACKYINDSYADYKDIVIGTDLWNDKNSIKAQNNLNAIFERNFGYKVGRNKLFKTIKDLRTVWWILNRDNIWESMKCGIIDVDRRGYSCVRMNELE
;
A
#
# COMPACT_ATOMS: atom_id res chain seq x y z
N LEU A 1 -31.03 9.15 3.18
CA LEU A 1 -30.24 10.12 2.38
C LEU A 1 -30.23 11.51 2.98
N LYS A 2 -31.38 12.16 3.24
CA LYS A 2 -31.42 13.51 3.85
C LYS A 2 -30.70 13.57 5.20
N GLU A 3 -31.06 12.67 6.12
CA GLU A 3 -30.40 12.53 7.43
C GLU A 3 -28.90 12.29 7.29
N TRP A 4 -28.50 11.34 6.43
CA TRP A 4 -27.10 11.08 6.11
C TRP A 4 -26.38 12.36 5.67
N GLY A 5 -26.96 13.12 4.74
CA GLY A 5 -26.37 14.36 4.22
C GLY A 5 -26.20 15.43 5.30
N LYS A 6 -27.26 15.71 6.07
CA LYS A 6 -27.22 16.69 7.18
C LYS A 6 -26.10 16.38 8.17
N TYR A 7 -26.05 15.13 8.65
CA TYR A 7 -25.05 14.69 9.61
C TYR A 7 -23.63 14.71 9.02
N ASN A 8 -23.44 14.10 7.86
CA ASN A 8 -22.10 13.88 7.30
C ASN A 8 -21.47 15.14 6.72
N CYS A 9 -22.24 16.09 6.17
CA CYS A 9 -21.71 17.36 5.70
C CYS A 9 -21.35 18.30 6.85
N LYS A 10 -22.12 18.28 7.94
CA LYS A 10 -21.73 19.00 9.18
C LYS A 10 -20.43 18.44 9.76
N LEU A 11 -20.36 17.12 9.92
CA LEU A 11 -19.17 16.45 10.44
C LEU A 11 -17.95 16.63 9.52
N LEU A 12 -18.16 16.70 8.19
CA LEU A 12 -17.09 17.03 7.24
C LEU A 12 -16.47 18.38 7.58
N LYS A 13 -17.28 19.44 7.73
CA LYS A 13 -16.80 20.79 8.08
C LYS A 13 -16.03 20.82 9.40
N GLU A 14 -16.46 20.05 10.40
CA GLU A 14 -15.76 19.91 11.67
C GLU A 14 -14.38 19.25 11.51
N LYS A 15 -14.30 18.17 10.73
CA LYS A 15 -13.03 17.49 10.42
C LYS A 15 -12.10 18.35 9.57
N GLU A 16 -12.63 19.11 8.62
CA GLU A 16 -11.84 20.05 7.81
C GLU A 16 -11.20 21.14 8.68
N LYS A 17 -11.95 21.70 9.65
CA LYS A 17 -11.42 22.69 10.60
C LYS A 17 -10.29 22.12 11.46
N SER A 18 -10.45 20.90 11.98
CA SER A 18 -9.41 20.19 12.75
C SER A 18 -8.13 20.01 11.92
N LEU A 19 -8.28 19.51 10.69
CA LEU A 19 -7.18 19.30 9.76
C LEU A 19 -6.45 20.60 9.43
N ILE A 20 -7.17 21.67 9.10
CA ILE A 20 -6.56 22.97 8.78
C ILE A 20 -5.76 23.49 9.98
N LYS A 21 -6.28 23.35 11.20
CA LYS A 21 -5.62 23.81 12.42
C LYS A 21 -4.30 23.08 12.66
N GLU A 22 -4.31 21.75 12.64
CA GLU A 22 -3.11 20.95 12.95
C GLU A 22 -2.10 20.92 11.78
N CYS A 23 -2.57 21.12 10.54
CA CYS A 23 -1.71 21.20 9.35
C CYS A 23 -1.33 22.64 8.94
N ALA A 24 -1.63 23.66 9.76
CA ALA A 24 -1.30 25.06 9.47
C ALA A 24 0.22 25.32 9.36
N VAL A 25 1.04 24.45 9.93
CA VAL A 25 2.51 24.54 9.95
C VAL A 25 3.15 24.03 8.65
N ASN A 26 2.38 23.43 7.73
CA ASN A 26 2.90 22.84 6.49
C ASN A 26 3.24 23.90 5.40
N LYS A 27 3.94 24.98 5.79
CA LYS A 27 4.38 26.08 4.90
C LYS A 27 5.49 25.66 3.94
N ARG A 28 6.22 24.58 4.26
CA ARG A 28 7.10 23.88 3.33
C ARG A 28 6.46 22.52 3.09
N LYS A 29 6.20 22.18 1.84
CA LYS A 29 5.56 20.92 1.37
C LYS A 29 6.31 19.63 1.78
N THR A 30 7.25 19.72 2.71
CA THR A 30 8.13 18.68 3.26
C THR A 30 7.80 18.32 4.71
N ASP A 31 6.91 19.04 5.39
CA ASP A 31 6.74 18.93 6.84
C ASP A 31 5.61 17.94 7.21
N CYS A 32 5.94 16.65 7.16
CA CYS A 32 5.05 15.54 7.50
C CYS A 32 4.97 15.36 9.03
N SER A 33 4.54 16.40 9.75
CA SER A 33 4.46 16.37 11.21
C SER A 33 3.47 15.30 11.69
N ARG A 34 3.77 14.64 12.82
CA ARG A 34 2.95 13.55 13.36
C ARG A 34 1.49 13.97 13.63
N LYS A 35 1.27 15.21 14.11
CA LYS A 35 -0.06 15.74 14.38
C LYS A 35 -0.87 15.93 13.09
N CYS A 36 -0.29 16.59 12.08
CA CYS A 36 -0.94 16.76 10.79
C CYS A 36 -1.23 15.41 10.12
N ASN A 37 -0.26 14.47 10.15
CA ASN A 37 -0.45 13.13 9.59
C ASN A 37 -1.59 12.35 10.27
N ASN A 38 -1.81 12.56 11.58
CA ASN A 38 -2.92 11.94 12.31
C ASN A 38 -4.27 12.53 11.94
N GLU A 39 -4.35 13.85 11.78
CA GLU A 39 -5.58 14.51 11.33
C GLU A 39 -5.91 14.13 9.89
N CYS A 40 -4.91 14.16 8.99
CA CYS A 40 -5.06 13.69 7.62
C CYS A 40 -5.51 12.23 7.55
N TYR A 41 -4.94 11.36 8.39
CA TYR A 41 -5.37 9.97 8.49
C TYR A 41 -6.85 9.85 8.91
N THR A 42 -7.24 10.58 9.95
CA THR A 42 -8.62 10.60 10.45
C THR A 42 -9.59 11.11 9.39
N TYR A 43 -9.20 12.16 8.67
CA TYR A 43 -9.97 12.77 7.58
C TYR A 43 -10.14 11.82 6.39
N ARG A 44 -9.06 11.17 5.94
CA ARG A 44 -9.10 10.13 4.90
C ARG A 44 -10.04 8.98 5.28
N ASN A 45 -9.93 8.45 6.49
CA ASN A 45 -10.79 7.37 6.96
C ASN A 45 -12.27 7.75 6.95
N PHE A 46 -12.54 9.00 7.32
CA PHE A 46 -13.86 9.58 7.27
C PHE A 46 -14.40 9.69 5.83
N ILE A 47 -13.64 10.24 4.89
CA ILE A 47 -14.00 10.29 3.45
C ILE A 47 -14.29 8.88 2.92
N ASN A 48 -13.39 7.92 3.20
CA ASN A 48 -13.54 6.55 2.73
C ASN A 48 -14.80 5.88 3.30
N ARG A 49 -15.13 6.13 4.58
CA ARG A 49 -16.38 5.69 5.19
C ARG A 49 -17.57 6.29 4.47
N GLN A 50 -17.59 7.60 4.25
CA GLN A 50 -18.68 8.29 3.57
C GLN A 50 -18.88 7.77 2.15
N LYS A 51 -17.80 7.61 1.37
CA LYS A 51 -17.82 7.09 0.01
C LYS A 51 -18.47 5.71 -0.06
N TYR A 52 -18.19 4.86 0.92
CA TYR A 52 -18.83 3.54 1.03
C TYR A 52 -20.33 3.63 1.36
N GLU A 53 -20.69 4.40 2.39
CA GLU A 53 -22.07 4.58 2.82
C GLU A 53 -22.93 5.14 1.68
N ILE A 54 -22.44 6.18 1.00
CA ILE A 54 -23.19 6.83 -0.08
C ILE A 54 -23.31 5.96 -1.32
N ASN A 55 -22.33 5.11 -1.61
CA ASN A 55 -22.44 4.13 -2.69
C ASN A 55 -23.56 3.11 -2.40
N LYS A 56 -23.66 2.63 -1.16
CA LYS A 56 -24.76 1.74 -0.75
C LYS A 56 -26.11 2.43 -0.79
N LEU A 57 -26.23 3.60 -0.16
CA LEU A 57 -27.48 4.37 -0.13
C LEU A 57 -27.90 4.81 -1.54
N GLY A 58 -26.94 5.21 -2.37
CA GLY A 58 -27.16 5.64 -3.74
C GLY A 58 -27.68 4.53 -4.64
N LYS A 59 -27.14 3.31 -4.53
CA LYS A 59 -27.68 2.14 -5.24
C LYS A 59 -29.15 1.88 -4.91
N ASN A 60 -29.52 1.98 -3.63
CA ASN A 60 -30.91 1.80 -3.21
C ASN A 60 -31.80 2.94 -3.70
N TYR A 61 -31.31 4.17 -3.66
CA TYR A 61 -32.02 5.34 -4.18
C TYR A 61 -32.34 5.21 -5.67
N VAL A 62 -31.37 4.83 -6.49
CA VAL A 62 -31.57 4.64 -7.94
C VAL A 62 -32.66 3.60 -8.22
N LYS A 63 -32.73 2.50 -7.43
CA LYS A 63 -33.80 1.50 -7.55
C LYS A 63 -35.18 2.09 -7.26
N VAL A 64 -35.30 2.85 -6.17
CA VAL A 64 -36.56 3.50 -5.77
C VAL A 64 -37.00 4.54 -6.80
N ILE A 65 -36.07 5.34 -7.31
CA ILE A 65 -36.36 6.33 -8.35
C ILE A 65 -36.82 5.66 -9.65
N ARG A 66 -36.14 4.62 -10.12
CA ARG A 66 -36.56 3.89 -11.33
C ARG A 66 -37.98 3.33 -11.20
N TYR A 67 -38.31 2.76 -10.04
CA TYR A 67 -39.66 2.28 -9.76
C TYR A 67 -40.71 3.40 -9.78
N ASN A 68 -40.39 4.56 -9.19
CA ASN A 68 -41.30 5.70 -9.14
C ASN A 68 -41.49 6.38 -10.51
N ILE A 69 -40.42 6.53 -11.31
CA ILE A 69 -40.49 7.09 -12.68
C ILE A 69 -41.43 6.25 -13.56
N PHE A 70 -41.37 4.93 -13.43
CA PHE A 70 -42.23 4.01 -14.17
C PHE A 70 -43.71 4.19 -13.83
N ASN A 71 -44.02 4.54 -12.57
CA ASN A 71 -45.40 4.59 -12.06
C ASN A 71 -46.02 5.99 -12.03
N ARG A 72 -45.25 7.07 -11.84
CA ARG A 72 -45.74 8.47 -11.75
C ARG A 72 -44.64 9.45 -12.18
N LYS A 73 -44.91 10.31 -13.19
CA LYS A 73 -44.02 11.31 -13.82
C LYS A 73 -43.32 12.33 -12.87
N ILE A 74 -42.54 11.87 -11.90
CA ILE A 74 -41.67 12.71 -11.07
C ILE A 74 -40.26 12.59 -11.64
N ILE A 75 -39.56 13.72 -11.83
CA ILE A 75 -38.14 13.76 -12.22
C ILE A 75 -37.32 14.15 -10.98
N PRO A 76 -37.07 13.23 -10.03
CA PRO A 76 -36.09 13.47 -8.99
C PRO A 76 -34.67 13.37 -9.58
N PRO A 77 -33.65 13.90 -8.90
CA PRO A 77 -32.27 13.83 -9.38
C PRO A 77 -31.87 12.38 -9.68
N ASN A 78 -31.25 12.14 -10.84
CA ASN A 78 -30.84 10.78 -11.24
C ASN A 78 -29.72 10.17 -10.38
N ASN A 79 -29.20 10.96 -9.42
CA ASN A 79 -28.05 10.65 -8.59
C ASN A 79 -28.31 11.05 -7.13
N ALA A 80 -27.95 10.17 -6.20
CA ALA A 80 -28.13 10.38 -4.77
C ALA A 80 -27.29 11.56 -4.23
N LEU A 81 -26.13 11.86 -4.82
CA LEU A 81 -25.32 13.01 -4.42
C LEU A 81 -25.99 14.33 -4.79
N ASP A 82 -26.60 14.41 -5.98
CA ASP A 82 -27.34 15.60 -6.41
C ASP A 82 -28.60 15.79 -5.56
N PHE A 83 -29.28 14.68 -5.22
CA PHE A 83 -30.37 14.70 -4.25
C PHE A 83 -29.92 15.27 -2.90
N ILE A 84 -28.78 14.85 -2.37
CA ILE A 84 -28.25 15.37 -1.10
C ILE A 84 -27.94 16.87 -1.23
N LYS A 85 -27.24 17.28 -2.29
CA LYS A 85 -26.90 18.70 -2.51
C LYS A 85 -28.14 19.60 -2.55
N LEU A 86 -29.20 19.16 -3.22
CA LEU A 86 -30.43 19.95 -3.35
C LEU A 86 -31.27 19.98 -2.07
N ASN A 87 -31.16 18.97 -1.20
CA ASN A 87 -32.05 18.80 -0.05
C ASN A 87 -31.38 19.05 1.32
N CYS A 88 -30.06 19.25 1.35
CA CYS A 88 -29.30 19.45 2.58
C CYS A 88 -28.45 20.71 2.46
N SER A 89 -28.86 21.79 3.13
CA SER A 89 -28.17 23.09 3.08
C SER A 89 -26.73 23.02 3.59
N GLU A 90 -26.44 22.08 4.49
CA GLU A 90 -25.10 21.83 5.04
C GLU A 90 -24.12 21.31 3.98
N CYS A 91 -24.62 20.78 2.86
CA CYS A 91 -23.83 20.18 1.78
C CYS A 91 -23.66 21.10 0.54
N ASN A 92 -24.22 22.32 0.56
CA ASN A 92 -24.27 23.20 -0.62
C ASN A 92 -22.88 23.53 -1.19
N ASP A 93 -21.91 23.71 -0.31
CA ASP A 93 -20.50 24.04 -0.61
C ASP A 93 -19.61 22.80 -0.83
N VAL A 94 -20.18 21.59 -0.73
CA VAL A 94 -19.40 20.34 -0.83
C VAL A 94 -19.27 19.89 -2.28
N ASN A 95 -18.05 19.87 -2.80
CA ASN A 95 -17.76 19.23 -4.08
C ASN A 95 -17.53 17.71 -3.91
N PHE A 96 -18.62 16.92 -3.95
CA PHE A 96 -18.54 15.46 -3.82
C PHE A 96 -17.68 14.76 -4.89
N LYS A 97 -17.54 15.35 -6.09
CA LYS A 97 -16.68 14.79 -7.13
C LYS A 97 -15.22 14.81 -6.65
N THR A 98 -14.72 16.00 -6.33
CA THR A 98 -13.35 16.18 -5.80
C THR A 98 -13.14 15.46 -4.47
N LEU A 99 -14.16 15.45 -3.59
CA LEU A 99 -14.09 14.78 -2.29
C LEU A 99 -13.82 13.27 -2.42
N PHE A 100 -14.43 12.61 -3.41
CA PHE A 100 -14.31 11.15 -3.60
C PHE A 100 -13.33 10.74 -4.69
N GLU A 101 -12.82 11.68 -5.47
CA GLU A 101 -11.80 11.45 -6.51
C GLU A 101 -10.41 11.23 -5.89
N PHE A 102 -10.05 12.03 -4.88
CA PHE A 102 -8.75 11.97 -4.21
C PHE A 102 -8.78 11.27 -2.85
N GLU A 103 -7.62 10.86 -2.34
CA GLU A 103 -7.51 10.13 -1.08
C GLU A 103 -7.83 11.03 0.12
N TYR A 104 -7.44 12.30 0.04
CA TYR A 104 -7.75 13.35 1.02
C TYR A 104 -8.65 14.44 0.44
N GLY A 105 -9.42 14.14 -0.61
CA GLY A 105 -10.29 15.12 -1.28
C GLY A 105 -9.52 16.38 -1.67
N LYS A 106 -10.06 17.57 -1.33
CA LYS A 106 -9.42 18.87 -1.62
C LYS A 106 -8.14 19.16 -0.80
N TYR A 107 -7.76 18.30 0.15
CA TYR A 107 -6.57 18.47 0.99
C TYR A 107 -5.43 17.50 0.63
N GLU A 108 -5.49 16.86 -0.53
CA GLU A 108 -4.44 15.94 -1.04
C GLU A 108 -3.04 16.53 -0.87
N GLU A 109 -2.80 17.76 -1.35
CA GLU A 109 -1.48 18.42 -1.25
C GLU A 109 -1.07 18.78 0.18
N LYS A 110 -2.02 18.98 1.10
CA LYS A 110 -1.71 19.29 2.50
C LYS A 110 -1.39 18.03 3.31
N CYS A 111 -1.97 16.91 2.91
CA CYS A 111 -1.89 15.64 3.60
C CYS A 111 -0.84 14.69 3.05
N MET A 112 -0.32 14.95 1.85
CA MET A 112 0.76 14.19 1.24
C MET A 112 2.07 14.96 1.35
N CYS A 113 3.15 14.25 1.72
CA CYS A 113 4.51 14.77 1.58
C CYS A 113 4.81 15.05 0.10
N GLN A 114 5.48 16.16 -0.24
CA GLN A 114 5.83 16.48 -1.63
C GLN A 114 6.60 15.36 -2.32
N SER A 115 7.52 14.71 -1.61
CA SER A 115 8.26 13.55 -2.11
C SER A 115 7.32 12.44 -2.59
N TYR A 116 6.23 12.18 -1.88
CA TYR A 116 5.23 11.19 -2.29
C TYR A 116 4.41 11.65 -3.51
N ILE A 117 4.10 12.94 -3.61
CA ILE A 117 3.41 13.51 -4.79
C ILE A 117 4.29 13.34 -6.03
N ASP A 118 5.57 13.70 -5.93
CA ASP A 118 6.55 13.58 -7.02
C ASP A 118 6.68 12.12 -7.48
N LEU A 119 6.75 11.18 -6.54
CA LEU A 119 6.80 9.75 -6.83
C LEU A 119 5.53 9.22 -7.47
N LYS A 120 4.36 9.69 -7.04
CA LYS A 120 3.07 9.29 -7.65
C LYS A 120 2.96 9.80 -9.09
N ILE A 121 3.50 10.99 -9.37
CA ILE A 121 3.60 11.53 -10.74
C ILE A 121 4.58 10.68 -11.55
N GLN A 122 5.76 10.35 -11.00
CA GLN A 122 6.73 9.49 -11.66
C GLN A 122 6.13 8.10 -11.96
N PHE A 123 5.44 7.48 -11.02
CA PHE A 123 4.77 6.20 -11.22
C PHE A 123 3.80 6.23 -12.42
N LYS A 124 3.03 7.32 -12.56
CA LYS A 124 2.10 7.51 -13.68
C LYS A 124 2.80 7.73 -15.02
N ASN A 125 3.92 8.46 -15.04
CA ASN A 125 4.54 8.95 -16.27
C ASN A 125 5.68 8.05 -16.79
N HIS A 126 6.39 7.36 -15.89
CA HIS A 126 7.69 6.76 -16.15
C HIS A 126 7.71 5.23 -15.95
N GLY A 127 6.76 4.66 -15.19
CA GLY A 127 6.61 3.21 -15.04
C GLY A 127 7.48 2.58 -13.93
N ILE A 128 7.22 1.30 -13.65
CA ILE A 128 7.66 0.55 -12.46
C ILE A 128 9.19 0.47 -12.29
N CYS A 129 9.97 0.50 -13.38
CA CYS A 129 11.41 0.27 -13.33
C CYS A 129 12.23 1.48 -12.87
N LEU A 130 11.66 2.68 -12.81
CA LEU A 130 12.43 3.93 -12.63
C LEU A 130 12.61 4.36 -11.17
N PHE A 131 12.07 3.61 -10.21
CA PHE A 131 12.26 3.91 -8.81
C PHE A 131 13.69 3.67 -8.33
N ASN A 132 14.20 4.63 -7.59
CA ASN A 132 15.53 4.67 -7.01
C ASN A 132 15.45 4.57 -5.49
N ALA A 133 15.97 3.47 -4.96
CA ALA A 133 16.02 3.13 -3.55
C ALA A 133 16.64 4.19 -2.62
N GLN A 134 17.51 5.05 -3.14
CA GLN A 134 18.19 6.10 -2.38
C GLN A 134 17.39 7.40 -2.34
N THR A 135 16.59 7.72 -3.36
CA THR A 135 15.86 9.01 -3.45
C THR A 135 14.37 8.86 -3.16
N ASP A 136 13.80 7.71 -3.48
CA ASP A 136 12.34 7.52 -3.57
C ASP A 136 11.76 6.84 -2.32
N THR A 137 12.63 6.57 -1.35
CA THR A 137 12.26 6.02 -0.05
C THR A 137 11.79 7.12 0.91
N VAL A 138 10.78 6.78 1.73
CA VAL A 138 10.37 7.61 2.87
C VAL A 138 11.16 7.30 4.14
N SER A 139 12.01 6.27 4.12
CA SER A 139 12.87 5.92 5.25
C SER A 139 13.89 7.00 5.52
N SER A 140 13.93 7.45 6.77
CA SER A 140 14.96 8.35 7.27
C SER A 140 16.32 7.64 7.41
N ASP A 141 16.33 6.34 7.73
CA ASP A 141 17.53 5.49 7.78
C ASP A 141 17.63 4.66 6.49
N LYS A 142 18.44 5.13 5.53
CA LYS A 142 18.58 4.54 4.19
C LYS A 142 19.56 3.36 4.20
N ARG A 143 19.17 2.27 4.86
CA ARG A 143 19.91 1.00 4.83
C ARG A 143 19.30 0.10 3.77
N PHE A 144 19.76 0.27 2.55
CA PHE A 144 19.27 -0.53 1.44
C PHE A 144 20.05 -1.84 1.28
N CYS A 145 19.51 -2.74 0.46
CA CYS A 145 20.03 -4.08 0.22
C CYS A 145 21.46 -4.09 -0.33
N VAL A 146 22.20 -5.11 0.06
CA VAL A 146 23.60 -5.33 -0.32
C VAL A 146 23.72 -6.49 -1.28
N GLU A 147 24.83 -6.53 -2.03
CA GLU A 147 25.16 -7.66 -2.89
C GLU A 147 25.28 -8.96 -2.09
N LYS A 148 24.81 -10.06 -2.69
CA LYS A 148 24.74 -11.38 -2.06
C LYS A 148 26.12 -12.07 -2.12
N LYS A 149 27.00 -11.75 -1.16
CA LYS A 149 28.41 -12.18 -1.17
C LYS A 149 28.68 -13.61 -0.69
N GLU A 150 28.00 -14.10 0.35
CA GLU A 150 28.36 -15.38 0.97
C GLU A 150 27.30 -16.48 0.82
N SER A 151 27.78 -17.72 0.87
CA SER A 151 26.97 -18.94 0.99
C SER A 151 26.78 -19.24 2.48
N LYS A 152 25.65 -18.82 3.06
CA LYS A 152 25.25 -19.31 4.38
C LYS A 152 24.79 -20.77 4.27
N PRO A 153 24.97 -21.62 5.31
CA PRO A 153 24.29 -22.91 5.36
C PRO A 153 22.78 -22.71 5.57
N TRP A 154 21.99 -23.77 5.32
CA TRP A 154 20.58 -23.79 5.74
C TRP A 154 20.49 -23.62 7.26
N GLN A 155 19.57 -22.78 7.72
CA GLN A 155 19.33 -22.52 9.13
C GLN A 155 18.16 -23.38 9.60
N CYS A 156 18.47 -24.45 10.31
CA CYS A 156 17.50 -25.42 10.84
C CYS A 156 17.52 -25.53 12.37
N ASP A 157 18.47 -24.86 13.03
CA ASP A 157 18.88 -25.21 14.38
C ASP A 157 17.90 -24.71 15.45
N LYS A 158 17.46 -25.64 16.31
CA LYS A 158 16.69 -25.34 17.53
C LYS A 158 17.53 -24.67 18.64
N ASN A 159 18.86 -24.62 18.48
CA ASN A 159 19.85 -24.30 19.53
C ASN A 159 20.49 -22.91 19.41
N SER A 160 20.03 -22.05 18.50
CA SER A 160 20.40 -20.63 18.57
C SER A 160 19.75 -20.02 19.81
N PHE A 161 20.52 -19.24 20.59
CA PHE A 161 19.99 -18.46 21.73
C PHE A 161 18.80 -17.57 21.34
N GLU A 162 18.65 -17.26 20.05
CA GLU A 162 17.50 -16.59 19.45
C GLU A 162 16.67 -17.58 18.62
N LYS A 163 15.36 -17.70 18.85
CA LYS A 163 14.45 -18.45 17.97
C LYS A 163 14.23 -17.66 16.67
N VAL A 164 15.07 -17.90 15.66
CA VAL A 164 15.06 -17.17 14.38
C VAL A 164 14.11 -17.75 13.33
N HIS A 165 13.39 -18.83 13.62
CA HIS A 165 12.32 -19.40 12.78
C HIS A 165 11.30 -20.18 13.63
N ALA A 166 10.15 -20.54 13.05
CA ALA A 166 9.19 -21.43 13.70
C ALA A 166 9.77 -22.84 13.92
N GLU A 167 9.22 -23.60 14.88
CA GLU A 167 9.72 -24.94 15.20
C GLU A 167 9.60 -25.90 14.01
N GLY A 168 10.68 -26.63 13.69
CA GLY A 168 10.72 -27.58 12.57
C GLY A 168 10.95 -26.95 11.20
N VAL A 169 11.13 -25.62 11.12
CA VAL A 169 11.41 -24.91 9.86
C VAL A 169 12.91 -24.85 9.59
N CYS A 170 13.30 -25.09 8.34
CA CYS A 170 14.64 -24.80 7.83
C CYS A 170 14.57 -23.62 6.85
N VAL A 171 15.41 -22.60 7.03
CA VAL A 171 15.40 -21.41 6.17
C VAL A 171 16.60 -21.38 5.23
N SER A 172 16.31 -21.19 3.95
CA SER A 172 17.30 -21.24 2.87
C SER A 172 18.30 -20.07 2.97
N PRO A 173 19.54 -20.25 2.47
CA PRO A 173 20.53 -19.17 2.41
C PRO A 173 20.06 -17.94 1.62
N ARG A 174 19.20 -18.17 0.61
CA ARG A 174 18.55 -17.11 -0.17
C ARG A 174 17.64 -16.25 0.71
N ARG A 175 16.74 -16.87 1.48
CA ARG A 175 15.82 -16.17 2.39
C ARG A 175 16.56 -15.48 3.55
N GLN A 176 17.66 -16.05 4.03
CA GLN A 176 18.52 -15.42 5.05
C GLN A 176 19.22 -14.13 4.54
N ALA A 177 19.43 -14.01 3.22
CA ALA A 177 20.02 -12.85 2.56
C ALA A 177 18.98 -12.07 1.73
N PHE A 178 17.70 -12.19 2.11
CA PHE A 178 16.58 -11.59 1.41
C PHE A 178 16.54 -10.06 1.55
N CYS A 179 16.28 -9.37 0.45
CA CYS A 179 16.16 -7.92 0.43
C CYS A 179 14.79 -7.45 0.94
N LEU A 180 14.72 -7.01 2.21
CA LEU A 180 13.54 -6.34 2.76
C LEU A 180 13.48 -4.84 2.40
N GLY A 181 14.50 -4.31 1.72
CA GLY A 181 14.66 -2.88 1.48
C GLY A 181 14.61 -2.10 2.79
N ASN A 182 13.92 -0.96 2.78
CA ASN A 182 13.77 -0.14 3.97
C ASN A 182 12.64 -0.60 4.91
N LEU A 183 11.87 -1.65 4.58
CA LEU A 183 10.71 -2.07 5.39
C LEU A 183 11.10 -2.40 6.84
N SER A 184 12.31 -2.93 7.06
CA SER A 184 12.85 -3.21 8.40
C SER A 184 13.48 -2.00 9.10
N TYR A 185 13.63 -0.88 8.40
CA TYR A 185 14.32 0.33 8.85
C TYR A 185 13.41 1.56 8.97
N LEU A 186 12.15 1.45 8.54
CA LEU A 186 11.15 2.50 8.77
C LEU A 186 11.01 2.75 10.28
N LEU A 187 11.27 4.00 10.68
CA LEU A 187 11.03 4.46 12.04
C LEU A 187 9.55 4.78 12.23
N SER A 188 9.13 4.94 13.49
CA SER A 188 7.75 5.27 13.83
C SER A 188 7.21 6.46 13.04
N ASP A 189 7.99 7.53 12.88
CA ASP A 189 7.56 8.72 12.13
C ASP A 189 7.50 8.50 10.61
N ASP A 190 8.29 7.57 10.07
CA ASP A 190 8.27 7.24 8.65
C ASP A 190 7.00 6.45 8.30
N ILE A 191 6.55 5.54 9.18
CA ILE A 191 5.28 4.81 9.01
C ILE A 191 4.10 5.77 8.77
N TYR A 192 4.11 6.98 9.35
CA TYR A 192 3.04 7.95 9.14
C TYR A 192 2.97 8.49 7.71
N LYS A 193 4.09 8.46 6.99
CA LYS A 193 4.27 8.91 5.60
C LYS A 193 4.01 7.78 4.58
N VAL A 194 3.94 6.53 5.04
CA VAL A 194 3.73 5.37 4.17
C VAL A 194 2.24 5.18 3.90
N HIS A 195 1.76 5.82 2.84
CA HIS A 195 0.43 5.56 2.26
C HIS A 195 0.45 4.31 1.37
N ASN A 196 -0.72 3.89 0.89
CA ASN A 196 -0.83 2.69 0.05
C ASN A 196 0.16 2.69 -1.15
N SER A 197 0.22 3.78 -1.91
CA SER A 197 1.11 3.82 -3.08
C SER A 197 2.59 3.91 -2.67
N GLN A 198 2.91 4.57 -1.54
CA GLN A 198 4.29 4.55 -1.02
C GLN A 198 4.70 3.16 -0.55
N LEU A 199 3.80 2.43 0.13
CA LEU A 199 4.04 1.03 0.53
C LEU A 199 4.39 0.17 -0.70
N LEU A 200 3.62 0.33 -1.78
CA LEU A 200 3.92 -0.35 -3.03
C LEU A 200 5.33 0.04 -3.52
N ILE A 201 5.66 1.33 -3.58
CA ILE A 201 6.98 1.82 -4.03
C ILE A 201 8.12 1.24 -3.18
N GLU A 202 8.01 1.19 -1.86
CA GLU A 202 9.03 0.54 -0.99
C GLU A 202 9.25 -0.94 -1.36
N ILE A 203 8.16 -1.68 -1.61
CA ILE A 203 8.24 -3.09 -2.01
C ILE A 203 8.79 -3.24 -3.44
N LEU A 204 8.44 -2.36 -4.37
CA LEU A 204 8.99 -2.34 -5.73
C LEU A 204 10.51 -2.11 -5.68
N MET A 205 10.97 -1.10 -4.94
CA MET A 205 12.40 -0.83 -4.78
C MET A 205 13.15 -2.03 -4.19
N ALA A 206 12.58 -2.68 -3.16
CA ALA A 206 13.18 -3.86 -2.55
C ALA A 206 13.25 -5.03 -3.55
N SER A 207 12.13 -5.35 -4.20
CA SER A 207 12.02 -6.47 -5.14
C SER A 207 12.88 -6.27 -6.39
N LYS A 208 13.00 -5.05 -6.91
CA LYS A 208 13.95 -4.71 -7.97
C LYS A 208 15.39 -5.06 -7.58
N GLN A 209 15.81 -4.73 -6.37
CA GLN A 209 17.17 -5.04 -5.93
C GLN A 209 17.37 -6.53 -5.61
N GLU A 210 16.36 -7.20 -5.08
CA GLU A 210 16.38 -8.65 -4.93
C GLU A 210 16.62 -9.33 -6.28
N GLY A 211 15.85 -8.95 -7.31
CA GLY A 211 16.01 -9.44 -8.68
C GLY A 211 17.41 -9.17 -9.22
N LYS A 212 17.90 -7.94 -9.08
CA LYS A 212 19.25 -7.54 -9.48
C LYS A 212 20.35 -8.38 -8.84
N PHE A 213 20.32 -8.52 -7.52
CA PHE A 213 21.40 -9.20 -6.79
C PHE A 213 21.32 -10.72 -6.88
N LEU A 214 20.12 -11.31 -6.99
CA LEU A 214 19.98 -12.71 -7.35
C LEU A 214 20.54 -12.99 -8.75
N TRP A 215 20.22 -12.13 -9.72
CA TRP A 215 20.71 -12.30 -11.07
C TRP A 215 22.23 -12.15 -11.18
N LYS A 216 22.82 -11.15 -10.50
CA LYS A 216 24.29 -11.04 -10.42
C LYS A 216 24.94 -12.30 -9.84
N LYS A 217 24.32 -12.94 -8.84
CA LYS A 217 24.87 -14.13 -8.18
C LYS A 217 24.70 -15.41 -9.00
N HIS A 218 23.55 -15.58 -9.65
CA HIS A 218 23.14 -16.85 -10.26
C HIS A 218 22.91 -16.79 -11.78
N GLY A 219 22.56 -15.64 -12.35
CA GLY A 219 22.23 -15.50 -13.77
C GLY A 219 23.45 -15.49 -14.71
N ILE A 220 24.65 -15.30 -14.16
CA ILE A 220 25.93 -15.31 -14.91
C ILE A 220 26.59 -16.70 -14.86
N THR A 221 26.35 -17.47 -13.79
CA THR A 221 27.04 -18.72 -13.46
C THR A 221 26.22 -19.99 -13.73
N PHE A 222 24.89 -19.90 -13.89
CA PHE A 222 24.01 -21.06 -14.08
C PHE A 222 23.28 -21.03 -15.44
N TYR A 223 22.81 -22.20 -15.90
CA TYR A 223 21.75 -22.27 -16.89
C TYR A 223 20.57 -21.41 -16.41
N ASN A 224 20.15 -20.43 -17.22
CA ASN A 224 19.21 -19.35 -16.84
C ASN A 224 17.95 -19.84 -16.07
N ASN A 225 17.49 -21.06 -16.32
CA ASN A 225 16.35 -21.68 -15.64
C ASN A 225 16.54 -21.80 -14.11
N TYR A 226 17.74 -22.11 -13.62
CA TYR A 226 18.01 -22.19 -12.17
C TYR A 226 18.01 -20.82 -11.50
N ALA A 227 18.56 -19.80 -12.17
CA ALA A 227 18.51 -18.42 -11.68
C ALA A 227 17.05 -17.95 -11.57
N CYS A 228 16.22 -18.24 -12.57
CA CYS A 228 14.80 -17.93 -12.54
C CYS A 228 14.03 -18.66 -11.44
N LYS A 229 14.45 -19.87 -11.03
CA LYS A 229 13.89 -20.55 -9.86
C LYS A 229 14.13 -19.74 -8.58
N TYR A 230 15.35 -19.26 -8.34
CA TYR A 230 15.63 -18.41 -7.18
C TYR A 230 14.86 -17.09 -7.19
N ILE A 231 14.63 -16.50 -8.37
CA ILE A 231 13.80 -15.30 -8.53
C ILE A 231 12.34 -15.61 -8.14
N ASN A 232 11.79 -16.73 -8.61
CA ASN A 232 10.44 -17.17 -8.24
C ASN A 232 10.31 -17.49 -6.75
N ASP A 233 11.31 -18.16 -6.16
CA ASP A 233 11.33 -18.44 -4.72
C ASP A 233 11.34 -17.14 -3.90
N SER A 234 12.13 -16.11 -4.30
CA SER A 234 12.09 -14.80 -3.63
C SER A 234 10.78 -14.04 -3.88
N TYR A 235 10.13 -14.23 -5.02
CA TYR A 235 8.80 -13.68 -5.28
C TYR A 235 7.74 -14.27 -4.33
N ALA A 236 7.79 -15.59 -4.11
CA ALA A 236 6.95 -16.27 -3.12
C ALA A 236 7.25 -15.79 -1.69
N ASP A 237 8.51 -15.56 -1.34
CA ASP A 237 8.84 -14.97 -0.04
C ASP A 237 8.27 -13.55 0.12
N TYR A 238 8.26 -12.71 -0.93
CA TYR A 238 7.58 -11.41 -0.87
C TYR A 238 6.08 -11.57 -0.62
N LYS A 239 5.42 -12.56 -1.22
CA LYS A 239 4.01 -12.90 -0.93
C LYS A 239 3.84 -13.19 0.56
N ASP A 240 4.63 -14.11 1.09
CA ASP A 240 4.52 -14.54 2.48
C ASP A 240 4.85 -13.41 3.46
N ILE A 241 5.83 -12.57 3.14
CA ILE A 241 6.17 -11.38 3.92
C ILE A 241 5.01 -10.38 3.87
N VAL A 242 4.46 -10.09 2.70
CA VAL A 242 3.36 -9.13 2.54
C VAL A 242 2.08 -9.62 3.20
N ILE A 243 1.76 -10.92 3.13
CA ILE A 243 0.56 -11.50 3.75
C ILE A 243 0.74 -11.69 5.26
N GLY A 244 1.96 -11.94 5.74
CA GLY A 244 2.27 -12.24 7.13
C GLY A 244 2.22 -13.74 7.42
N THR A 245 2.67 -14.55 6.47
CA THR A 245 2.84 -16.01 6.57
C THR A 245 4.31 -16.45 6.51
N ASP A 246 5.23 -15.51 6.35
CA ASP A 246 6.67 -15.78 6.39
C ASP A 246 7.10 -16.37 7.76
N LEU A 247 7.94 -17.40 7.69
CA LEU A 247 8.33 -18.21 8.86
C LEU A 247 9.72 -17.86 9.40
N TRP A 248 10.41 -16.90 8.78
CA TRP A 248 11.72 -16.41 9.21
C TRP A 248 11.56 -15.24 10.18
N ASN A 249 12.04 -15.42 11.41
CA ASN A 249 11.87 -14.52 12.54
C ASN A 249 13.19 -13.89 12.99
N ASP A 250 14.10 -13.59 12.05
CA ASP A 250 15.26 -12.77 12.41
C ASP A 250 14.83 -11.34 12.78
N LYS A 251 15.73 -10.60 13.44
CA LYS A 251 15.48 -9.23 13.89
C LYS A 251 14.92 -8.32 12.79
N ASN A 252 15.40 -8.45 11.56
CA ASN A 252 14.95 -7.62 10.45
C ASN A 252 13.56 -8.04 9.95
N SER A 253 13.28 -9.35 9.86
CA SER A 253 11.96 -9.84 9.43
C SER A 253 10.88 -9.53 10.46
N ILE A 254 11.17 -9.65 11.76
CA ILE A 254 10.25 -9.22 12.83
C ILE A 254 9.94 -7.72 12.70
N LYS A 255 10.97 -6.88 12.53
CA LYS A 255 10.78 -5.43 12.34
C LYS A 255 9.95 -5.12 11.09
N ALA A 256 10.25 -5.76 9.97
CA ALA A 256 9.49 -5.59 8.73
C ALA A 256 8.03 -6.02 8.91
N GLN A 257 7.75 -7.14 9.58
CA GLN A 257 6.38 -7.59 9.87
C GLN A 257 5.64 -6.61 10.79
N ASN A 258 6.29 -6.10 11.83
CA ASN A 258 5.70 -5.09 12.73
C ASN A 258 5.38 -3.79 11.97
N ASN A 259 6.30 -3.33 11.13
CA ASN A 259 6.11 -2.13 10.31
C ASN A 259 5.00 -2.33 9.29
N LEU A 260 4.97 -3.47 8.58
CA LEU A 260 3.89 -3.81 7.66
C LEU A 260 2.54 -3.87 8.39
N ASN A 261 2.45 -4.53 9.54
CA ASN A 261 1.22 -4.55 10.34
C ASN A 261 0.74 -3.14 10.68
N ALA A 262 1.64 -2.28 11.17
CA ALA A 262 1.30 -0.89 11.49
C ALA A 262 0.85 -0.10 10.24
N ILE A 263 1.52 -0.27 9.10
CA ILE A 263 1.18 0.37 7.83
C ILE A 263 -0.18 -0.12 7.32
N PHE A 264 -0.47 -1.42 7.40
CA PHE A 264 -1.74 -2.00 6.94
C PHE A 264 -2.91 -1.60 7.84
N GLU A 265 -2.74 -1.64 9.15
CA GLU A 265 -3.72 -1.12 10.12
C GLU A 265 -4.03 0.36 9.85
N ARG A 266 -2.97 1.15 9.63
CA ARG A 266 -3.12 2.57 9.28
C ARG A 266 -3.77 2.75 7.92
N ASN A 267 -3.42 1.99 6.88
CA ASN A 267 -3.96 2.26 5.54
C ASN A 267 -5.36 1.67 5.32
N PHE A 268 -5.68 0.59 6.02
CA PHE A 268 -6.84 -0.22 5.71
C PHE A 268 -7.63 -0.73 6.91
N GLY A 269 -7.15 -0.53 8.15
CA GLY A 269 -7.80 -1.03 9.37
C GLY A 269 -9.26 -0.62 9.50
N TYR A 270 -9.64 0.55 8.99
CA TYR A 270 -11.04 0.99 8.93
C TYR A 270 -11.97 0.06 8.11
N LYS A 271 -11.43 -0.85 7.29
CA LYS A 271 -12.20 -1.82 6.49
C LYS A 271 -12.48 -3.12 7.26
N VAL A 272 -11.70 -3.43 8.29
CA VAL A 272 -11.84 -4.65 9.09
C VAL A 272 -13.20 -4.65 9.80
N GLY A 273 -13.92 -5.75 9.71
CA GLY A 273 -15.23 -5.94 10.36
C GLY A 273 -16.40 -5.16 9.75
N ARG A 274 -16.17 -4.28 8.76
CA ARG A 274 -17.25 -3.48 8.12
C ARG A 274 -18.07 -4.23 7.08
N ASN A 275 -17.56 -5.35 6.57
CA ASN A 275 -18.27 -6.24 5.66
C ASN A 275 -17.82 -7.69 5.90
N LYS A 276 -18.53 -8.66 5.28
CA LYS A 276 -18.18 -10.09 5.40
C LYS A 276 -16.87 -10.47 4.69
N LEU A 277 -16.28 -9.57 3.89
CA LEU A 277 -15.11 -9.85 3.06
C LEU A 277 -13.78 -9.69 3.82
N PHE A 278 -13.69 -8.74 4.76
CA PHE A 278 -12.46 -8.45 5.49
C PHE A 278 -12.68 -8.59 7.00
N LYS A 279 -12.43 -9.79 7.53
CA LYS A 279 -12.56 -10.07 8.97
C LYS A 279 -11.31 -9.67 9.74
N THR A 280 -10.15 -9.71 9.08
CA THR A 280 -8.84 -9.46 9.69
C THR A 280 -7.99 -8.56 8.79
N ILE A 281 -6.93 -7.97 9.34
CA ILE A 281 -5.88 -7.31 8.53
C ILE A 281 -5.24 -8.28 7.54
N LYS A 282 -5.10 -9.57 7.90
CA LYS A 282 -4.54 -10.58 7.00
C LYS A 282 -5.35 -10.72 5.71
N ASP A 283 -6.67 -10.62 5.79
CA ASP A 283 -7.54 -10.63 4.60
C ASP A 283 -7.26 -9.42 3.68
N LEU A 284 -7.02 -8.25 4.27
CA LEU A 284 -6.66 -7.03 3.54
C LEU A 284 -5.28 -7.13 2.91
N ARG A 285 -4.30 -7.66 3.64
CA ARG A 285 -2.94 -7.93 3.14
C ARG A 285 -2.96 -8.91 1.96
N THR A 286 -3.81 -9.93 2.03
CA THR A 286 -4.01 -10.92 0.96
C THR A 286 -4.57 -10.28 -0.30
N VAL A 287 -5.65 -9.49 -0.19
CA VAL A 287 -6.22 -8.79 -1.35
C VAL A 287 -5.25 -7.72 -1.88
N TRP A 288 -4.52 -7.04 -1.01
CA TRP A 288 -3.49 -6.09 -1.42
C TRP A 288 -2.40 -6.76 -2.23
N TRP A 289 -1.90 -7.94 -1.80
CA TRP A 289 -0.94 -8.72 -2.57
C TRP A 289 -1.50 -9.02 -3.96
N ILE A 290 -2.70 -9.61 -4.04
CA ILE A 290 -3.34 -9.99 -5.32
C ILE A 290 -3.41 -8.80 -6.29
N LEU A 291 -3.73 -7.60 -5.80
CA LEU A 291 -3.85 -6.39 -6.61
C LEU A 291 -2.51 -5.83 -7.09
N ASN A 292 -1.40 -6.17 -6.43
CA ASN A 292 -0.09 -5.54 -6.67
C ASN A 292 1.00 -6.53 -7.11
N ARG A 293 0.75 -7.84 -7.02
CA ARG A 293 1.73 -8.91 -7.25
C ARG A 293 2.35 -8.88 -8.65
N ASP A 294 1.62 -8.39 -9.65
CA ASP A 294 2.12 -8.25 -11.02
C ASP A 294 3.15 -7.12 -11.09
N ASN A 295 2.87 -5.97 -10.46
CA ASN A 295 3.83 -4.86 -10.39
C ASN A 295 5.12 -5.27 -9.67
N ILE A 296 5.01 -6.06 -8.61
CA ILE A 296 6.16 -6.59 -7.85
C ILE A 296 7.01 -7.52 -8.73
N TRP A 297 6.36 -8.41 -9.49
CA TRP A 297 7.06 -9.28 -10.45
C TRP A 297 7.77 -8.47 -11.55
N GLU A 298 7.08 -7.49 -12.15
CA GLU A 298 7.66 -6.59 -13.14
C GLU A 298 8.88 -5.86 -12.56
N SER A 299 8.83 -5.43 -11.31
CA SER A 299 9.95 -4.77 -10.64
C SER A 299 11.17 -5.70 -10.48
N MET A 300 10.96 -6.96 -10.11
CA MET A 300 12.04 -7.96 -10.08
C MET A 300 12.69 -8.13 -11.45
N LYS A 301 11.89 -8.17 -12.53
CA LYS A 301 12.41 -8.21 -13.90
C LYS A 301 13.20 -6.96 -14.28
N CYS A 302 12.78 -5.76 -13.86
CA CYS A 302 13.58 -4.55 -14.04
C CYS A 302 14.98 -4.72 -13.42
N GLY A 303 15.06 -5.35 -12.24
CA GLY A 303 16.33 -5.65 -11.58
C GLY A 303 17.24 -6.57 -12.39
N ILE A 304 16.67 -7.58 -13.04
CA ILE A 304 17.39 -8.48 -13.95
C ILE A 304 17.92 -7.71 -15.16
N ILE A 305 17.05 -6.93 -15.81
CA ILE A 305 17.39 -6.14 -17.00
C ILE A 305 18.49 -5.11 -16.72
N ASP A 306 18.50 -4.50 -15.54
CA ASP A 306 19.54 -3.55 -15.11
C ASP A 306 20.97 -4.15 -15.14
N VAL A 307 21.11 -5.48 -15.08
CA VAL A 307 22.41 -6.16 -15.02
C VAL A 307 22.65 -7.20 -16.11
N ASP A 308 21.61 -7.66 -16.81
CA ASP A 308 21.76 -8.59 -17.93
C ASP A 308 21.77 -7.87 -19.28
N ARG A 309 22.96 -7.77 -19.87
CA ARG A 309 23.17 -7.16 -21.19
C ARG A 309 22.59 -7.98 -22.35
N ARG A 310 22.16 -9.22 -22.11
CA ARG A 310 21.63 -10.14 -23.13
C ARG A 310 20.11 -10.01 -23.31
N GLY A 311 19.44 -9.24 -22.45
CA GLY A 311 17.98 -9.05 -22.50
C GLY A 311 17.17 -10.26 -22.00
N TYR A 312 17.76 -11.14 -21.20
CA TYR A 312 17.02 -12.25 -20.59
C TYR A 312 15.97 -11.76 -19.59
N SER A 313 14.87 -12.49 -19.51
CA SER A 313 13.85 -12.30 -18.49
C SER A 313 13.36 -13.66 -17.97
N CYS A 314 12.84 -13.66 -16.75
CA CYS A 314 12.23 -14.85 -16.16
C CYS A 314 10.72 -14.86 -16.40
N VAL A 315 10.16 -16.06 -16.56
CA VAL A 315 8.72 -16.28 -16.49
C VAL A 315 8.35 -16.54 -15.03
N ARG A 316 7.25 -15.91 -14.59
CA ARG A 316 6.68 -16.16 -13.27
C ARG A 316 6.07 -17.56 -13.28
N MET A 317 6.48 -18.41 -12.34
CA MET A 317 5.79 -19.68 -12.09
C MET A 317 4.41 -19.36 -11.55
N ASN A 318 3.36 -19.88 -12.20
CA ASN A 318 2.01 -19.66 -11.73
C ASN A 318 1.83 -20.35 -10.38
N GLU A 319 1.24 -19.64 -9.41
CA GLU A 319 0.95 -20.17 -8.05
C GLU A 319 -0.10 -21.31 -8.04
N LEU A 320 -0.42 -21.90 -9.21
CA LEU A 320 -1.42 -22.95 -9.42
C LEU A 320 -0.82 -24.30 -9.88
N GLU A 321 0.51 -24.40 -9.94
CA GLU A 321 1.23 -25.70 -9.97
C GLU A 321 1.72 -26.05 -8.57
#